data_AF-B3Q064-F1
#
_entry.id   AF-B3Q064-F1
#
_cell.length_a   1.000
_cell.length_b   1.000
_cell.length_c   1.000
_cell.angle_alpha   90.00
_cell.angle_beta   90.00
_cell.angle_gamma   90.00
#
_symmetry.space_group_name_H-M   'P 1'
#
loop_
_entity.id
_entity.type
_entity.pdbx_description
1 polymer ?
#
loop_
_entity_poly.entity_id
_entity_poly.type
_entity_poly.pdbx_seq_one_letter_code
_entity_poly.pdbx_strand_id
1 'polypeptide(L)'
;MMQTLAALLTPTIAAIAIVIAFMQWRTAHQKVMLDLFERRLKIYDQVHEVVAYFWTNEGNLVGFNAGRKLAAAHADARFMFGEEVAIAIEGLKSMVHQLSSLKNKLEKIETDGPEREKLVSQILDIEAEFERWPESFSKICLPYMRMDQKLMRTPAEWFRDKNRKRLSYGDQP
;
A
#
# COMPACT_ATOMS: atom_id res chain seq x y z
N MET A 1 56.69 5.95 24.03
CA MET A 1 55.75 4.80 23.99
C MET A 1 54.30 5.20 24.37
N MET A 2 54.07 6.14 25.29
CA MET A 2 52.70 6.63 25.60
C MET A 2 52.05 7.47 24.49
N GLN A 3 52.81 8.27 23.75
CA GLN A 3 52.27 9.11 22.66
C GLN A 3 51.83 8.33 21.42
N THR A 4 52.44 7.17 21.13
CA THR A 4 52.09 6.33 19.97
C THR A 4 50.77 5.59 20.17
N LEU A 5 50.47 5.17 21.41
CA LEU A 5 49.17 4.56 21.77
C LEU A 5 48.02 5.57 21.69
N ALA A 6 48.26 6.82 22.12
CA ALA A 6 47.28 7.91 21.99
C ALA A 6 47.04 8.28 20.50
N ALA A 7 48.09 8.27 19.67
CA ALA A 7 48.00 8.59 18.25
C ALA A 7 47.21 7.55 17.42
N LEU A 8 47.17 6.28 17.85
CA LEU A 8 46.33 5.23 17.25
C LEU A 8 44.89 5.23 17.79
N LEU A 9 44.63 5.86 18.93
CA LEU A 9 43.29 5.90 19.54
C LEU A 9 42.34 6.77 18.71
N THR A 10 42.78 7.95 18.29
CA THR A 10 41.99 8.89 17.48
C THR A 10 41.51 8.30 16.15
N PRO A 11 42.36 7.69 15.30
CA PRO A 11 41.89 7.07 14.05
C PRO A 11 41.01 5.85 14.31
N THR A 12 41.22 5.12 15.41
CA THR A 12 40.36 3.98 15.79
C THR A 12 38.95 4.45 16.17
N ILE A 13 38.86 5.48 17.01
CA ILE A 13 37.57 6.08 17.40
C ILE A 13 36.88 6.68 16.17
N ALA A 14 37.63 7.37 15.29
CA ALA A 14 37.08 7.91 14.05
C ALA A 14 36.52 6.80 13.14
N ALA A 15 37.23 5.69 12.98
CA ALA A 15 36.76 4.55 12.20
C ALA A 15 35.48 3.94 12.79
N ILE A 16 35.42 3.77 14.12
CA ILE A 16 34.22 3.28 14.82
C ILE A 16 33.05 4.26 14.63
N ALA A 17 33.28 5.56 14.77
CA ALA A 17 32.26 6.59 14.59
C ALA A 17 31.68 6.58 13.16
N ILE A 18 32.53 6.40 12.14
CA ILE A 18 32.09 6.27 10.75
C ILE A 18 31.19 5.04 10.56
N VAL A 19 31.58 3.89 11.13
CA VAL A 19 30.78 2.66 11.06
C VAL A 19 29.43 2.85 11.73
N ILE A 20 29.40 3.43 12.93
CA ILE A 20 28.15 3.70 13.68
C ILE A 20 27.26 4.66 12.89
N ALA A 21 27.82 5.76 12.37
CA ALA A 21 27.07 6.73 11.58
C ALA A 21 26.46 6.10 10.32
N PHE A 22 27.20 5.23 9.62
CA PHE A 22 26.69 4.50 8.47
C PHE A 22 25.55 3.55 8.85
N MET A 23 25.69 2.81 9.96
CA MET A 23 24.63 1.94 10.47
C MET A 23 23.39 2.74 10.87
N GLN A 24 23.55 3.89 11.53
CA GLN A 24 22.45 4.77 11.92
C GLN A 24 21.72 5.32 10.69
N TRP A 25 22.46 5.82 9.69
CA TRP A 25 21.86 6.31 8.45
C TRP A 25 21.05 5.23 7.75
N ARG A 26 21.59 4.00 7.66
CA ARG A 26 20.89 2.86 7.08
C ARG A 26 19.59 2.54 7.83
N THR A 27 19.63 2.45 9.16
CA THR A 27 18.45 2.18 9.99
C THR A 27 17.40 3.28 9.84
N ALA A 28 17.83 4.55 9.88
CA ALA A 28 16.93 5.68 9.69
C ALA A 28 16.28 5.66 8.29
N HIS A 29 17.05 5.35 7.26
CA HIS A 29 16.54 5.23 5.90
C HIS A 29 15.50 4.11 5.75
N GLN A 30 15.78 2.93 6.32
CA GLN A 30 14.83 1.82 6.32
C GLN A 30 13.54 2.16 7.08
N LYS A 31 13.65 2.86 8.22
CA LYS A 31 12.49 3.31 8.99
C LYS A 31 11.63 4.29 8.19
N VAL A 32 12.24 5.27 7.52
CA VAL A 32 11.50 6.22 6.67
C VAL A 32 10.73 5.50 5.56
N MET A 33 11.34 4.49 4.93
CA MET A 33 10.66 3.71 3.89
C MET A 33 9.50 2.88 4.44
N LEU A 34 9.66 2.29 5.62
CA LEU A 34 8.58 1.59 6.31
C LEU A 34 7.43 2.53 6.67
N ASP A 35 7.74 3.68 7.27
CA ASP A 35 6.74 4.68 7.66
C ASP A 35 5.93 5.17 6.43
N LEU A 36 6.59 5.36 5.28
CA LEU A 36 5.92 5.72 4.03
C LEU A 36 5.02 4.60 3.52
N PHE A 37 5.49 3.35 3.58
CA PHE A 37 4.71 2.20 3.16
C PHE A 37 3.48 1.99 4.03
N GLU A 38 3.61 2.08 5.36
CA GLU A 38 2.47 1.95 6.28
C GLU A 38 1.41 3.02 6.01
N ARG A 39 1.83 4.27 5.76
CA ARG A 39 0.92 5.36 5.39
C ARG A 39 0.18 5.08 4.08
N ARG A 40 0.88 4.55 3.08
CA ARG A 40 0.30 4.18 1.77
C ARG A 40 -0.64 2.99 1.88
N LEU A 41 -0.24 1.97 2.64
CA LEU A 41 -1.05 0.78 2.91
C LEU A 41 -2.35 1.15 3.60
N LYS A 42 -2.32 2.07 4.57
CA LYS A 42 -3.53 2.57 5.23
C LYS A 42 -4.55 3.15 4.25
N ILE A 43 -4.11 3.92 3.24
CA ILE A 43 -5.01 4.49 2.22
C ILE A 43 -5.57 3.37 1.34
N TYR A 44 -4.71 2.44 0.92
CA TYR A 44 -5.11 1.28 0.14
C TYR A 44 -6.18 0.46 0.89
N ASP A 45 -5.96 0.17 2.17
CA ASP A 45 -6.89 -0.57 3.02
C ASP A 45 -8.21 0.16 3.21
N GLN A 46 -8.20 1.49 3.41
CA GLN A 46 -9.43 2.29 3.52
C GLN A 46 -10.30 2.20 2.26
N VAL A 47 -9.68 2.23 1.09
CA VAL A 47 -10.38 2.09 -0.19
C VAL A 47 -10.87 0.66 -0.37
N HIS A 48 -10.03 -0.33 -0.07
CA HIS A 48 -10.38 -1.74 -0.16
C HIS A 48 -11.52 -2.12 0.79
N GLU A 49 -11.58 -1.53 1.98
CA GLU A 49 -12.66 -1.70 2.95
C GLU A 49 -14.02 -1.29 2.36
N VAL A 50 -14.06 -0.20 1.59
CA VAL A 50 -15.29 0.25 0.90
C VAL A 50 -15.72 -0.75 -0.16
N VAL A 51 -14.78 -1.26 -0.95
CA VAL A 51 -15.05 -2.27 -1.98
C VAL A 51 -15.49 -3.60 -1.35
N ALA A 52 -14.83 -4.04 -0.28
CA ALA A 52 -15.23 -5.24 0.47
C ALA A 52 -16.63 -5.08 1.09
N TYR A 53 -16.92 -3.90 1.66
CA TYR A 53 -18.23 -3.60 2.22
C TYR A 53 -19.33 -3.60 1.14
N PHE A 54 -19.02 -3.12 -0.06
CA PHE A 54 -19.92 -3.16 -1.21
C PHE A 54 -20.39 -4.59 -1.52
N TRP A 55 -19.45 -5.53 -1.68
CA TRP A 55 -19.80 -6.93 -1.98
C TRP A 55 -20.51 -7.65 -0.84
N THR A 56 -20.21 -7.31 0.40
CA THR A 56 -20.83 -7.96 1.56
C THR A 56 -22.24 -7.46 1.89
N ASN A 57 -22.64 -6.29 1.37
CA ASN A 57 -23.92 -5.65 1.69
C ASN A 57 -24.77 -5.37 0.44
N GLU A 58 -24.62 -6.16 -0.62
CA GLU A 58 -25.41 -6.05 -1.87
C GLU A 58 -25.37 -4.63 -2.48
N GLY A 59 -24.26 -3.94 -2.25
CA GLY A 59 -24.03 -2.57 -2.70
C GLY A 59 -24.78 -1.48 -1.94
N ASN A 60 -25.37 -1.76 -0.78
CA ASN A 60 -25.87 -0.74 0.12
C ASN A 60 -24.71 -0.08 0.86
N LEU A 61 -24.31 1.12 0.42
CA LEU A 61 -23.17 1.86 0.98
C LEU A 61 -23.56 3.01 1.94
N VAL A 62 -24.87 3.21 2.18
CA VAL A 62 -25.38 4.36 2.94
C VAL A 62 -24.99 4.27 4.41
N GLY A 63 -25.12 3.09 5.02
CA GLY A 63 -24.78 2.86 6.44
C GLY A 63 -23.29 2.93 6.76
N PHE A 64 -22.42 2.81 5.74
CA PHE A 64 -20.98 2.67 5.92
C PHE A 64 -20.20 3.98 5.85
N ASN A 65 -20.88 5.10 5.56
CA ASN A 65 -20.23 6.39 5.30
C ASN A 65 -19.15 6.29 4.19
N ALA A 66 -19.37 5.43 3.19
CA ALA A 66 -18.41 5.17 2.11
C ALA A 66 -17.92 6.46 1.44
N GLY A 67 -18.83 7.40 1.15
CA GLY A 67 -18.47 8.68 0.54
C GLY A 67 -17.49 9.51 1.39
N ARG A 68 -17.63 9.52 2.72
CA ARG A 68 -16.72 10.23 3.62
C ARG A 68 -15.35 9.53 3.69
N LYS A 69 -15.33 8.21 3.78
CA LYS A 69 -14.09 7.41 3.77
C LYS A 69 -13.32 7.63 2.46
N LEU A 70 -14.00 7.58 1.31
CA LEU A 70 -13.39 7.81 0.00
C LEU A 70 -12.91 9.26 -0.16
N ALA A 71 -13.64 10.25 0.34
CA ALA A 71 -13.20 11.65 0.29
C ALA A 71 -11.92 11.88 1.11
N ALA A 72 -11.80 11.26 2.28
CA ALA A 72 -10.58 11.31 3.09
C ALA A 72 -9.42 10.59 2.37
N ALA A 73 -9.66 9.37 1.87
CA ALA A 73 -8.66 8.61 1.13
C ALA A 73 -8.17 9.35 -0.13
N HIS A 74 -9.06 10.03 -0.85
CA HIS A 74 -8.72 10.87 -2.00
C HIS A 74 -7.76 12.01 -1.63
N ALA A 75 -8.08 12.75 -0.56
CA ALA A 75 -7.26 13.85 -0.09
C ALA A 75 -5.86 13.36 0.31
N ASP A 76 -5.77 12.26 1.06
CA ASP A 76 -4.50 11.69 1.50
C ASP A 76 -3.71 11.08 0.34
N ALA A 77 -4.37 10.43 -0.62
CA ALA A 77 -3.74 9.81 -1.79
C ALA A 77 -3.00 10.82 -2.66
N ARG A 78 -3.56 12.03 -2.83
CA ARG A 78 -2.93 13.12 -3.60
C ARG A 78 -1.53 13.45 -3.08
N PHE A 79 -1.31 13.38 -1.77
CA PHE A 79 0.00 13.65 -1.16
C PHE A 79 0.92 12.43 -1.11
N MET A 80 0.36 11.23 -0.91
CA MET A 80 1.17 10.02 -0.68
C MET A 80 1.57 9.27 -1.96
N PHE A 81 0.72 9.31 -2.98
CA PHE A 81 0.89 8.63 -4.27
C PHE A 81 0.98 9.59 -5.45
N GLY A 82 0.24 10.70 -5.40
CA GLY A 82 0.12 11.67 -6.49
C GLY A 82 -1.26 11.64 -7.15
N GLU A 83 -1.38 12.33 -8.28
CA GLU A 83 -2.69 12.59 -8.91
C GLU A 83 -3.34 11.32 -9.50
N GLU A 84 -2.55 10.37 -10.01
CA GLU A 84 -3.07 9.16 -10.66
C GLU A 84 -3.96 8.32 -9.73
N VAL A 85 -3.47 8.04 -8.52
CA VAL A 85 -4.22 7.27 -7.51
C VAL A 85 -5.39 8.07 -6.97
N ALA A 86 -5.23 9.39 -6.79
CA ALA A 86 -6.33 10.26 -6.38
C ALA A 86 -7.48 10.23 -7.41
N ILE A 87 -7.18 10.39 -8.70
CA ILE A 87 -8.18 10.32 -9.78
C ILE A 87 -8.93 8.98 -9.75
N ALA A 88 -8.21 7.86 -9.54
CA ALA A 88 -8.86 6.55 -9.45
C ALA A 88 -9.86 6.47 -8.28
N ILE A 89 -9.50 7.00 -7.11
CA ILE A 89 -10.37 7.04 -5.92
C ILE A 89 -11.59 7.95 -6.17
N GLU A 90 -11.41 9.09 -6.84
CA GLU A 90 -12.54 9.95 -7.21
C GLU A 90 -13.48 9.26 -8.21
N GLY A 91 -12.94 8.48 -9.15
CA GLY A 91 -13.71 7.62 -10.04
C GLY A 91 -14.57 6.61 -9.26
N LEU A 92 -13.99 5.92 -8.27
CA LEU A 92 -14.72 5.02 -7.39
C LEU A 92 -15.85 5.75 -6.63
N LYS A 93 -15.56 6.93 -6.08
CA LYS A 93 -16.56 7.75 -5.40
C LYS A 93 -17.72 8.12 -6.32
N SER A 94 -17.42 8.48 -7.57
CA SER A 94 -18.44 8.77 -8.59
C SER A 94 -19.30 7.53 -8.89
N MET A 95 -18.71 6.36 -9.08
CA MET A 95 -19.45 5.10 -9.30
C MET A 95 -20.39 4.79 -8.12
N VAL A 96 -19.89 4.91 -6.88
CA VAL A 96 -20.68 4.70 -5.65
C VAL A 96 -21.89 5.65 -5.60
N HIS A 97 -21.71 6.93 -5.93
CA HIS A 97 -22.80 7.90 -5.96
C HIS A 97 -23.81 7.61 -7.06
N GLN A 98 -23.34 7.26 -8.26
CA GLN A 98 -24.22 6.92 -9.38
C GLN A 98 -25.06 5.68 -9.06
N LEU A 99 -24.43 4.62 -8.54
CA LEU A 99 -25.12 3.40 -8.15
C LEU A 99 -26.17 3.64 -7.06
N SER A 100 -25.81 4.42 -6.03
CA SER A 100 -26.76 4.81 -4.97
C SER A 100 -27.94 5.59 -5.55
N SER A 101 -27.69 6.51 -6.49
CA SER A 101 -28.75 7.29 -7.15
C SER A 101 -29.68 6.40 -7.99
N LEU A 102 -29.13 5.45 -8.74
CA LEU A 102 -29.93 4.52 -9.56
C LEU A 102 -30.74 3.55 -8.71
N LYS A 103 -30.16 2.98 -7.64
CA LYS A 103 -30.89 2.12 -6.70
C LYS A 103 -32.06 2.88 -6.04
N ASN A 104 -31.82 4.11 -5.59
CA ASN A 104 -32.87 4.99 -5.05
C ASN A 104 -33.96 5.36 -6.06
N LYS A 105 -33.64 5.43 -7.37
CA LYS A 105 -34.66 5.64 -8.41
C LYS A 105 -35.45 4.36 -8.67
N LEU A 106 -34.77 3.21 -8.71
CA LEU A 106 -35.39 1.91 -8.92
C LEU A 106 -36.41 1.58 -7.82
N GLU A 107 -36.08 1.87 -6.57
CA GLU A 107 -37.00 1.70 -5.42
C GLU A 107 -38.29 2.52 -5.52
N LYS A 108 -38.27 3.63 -6.26
CA LYS A 108 -39.44 4.51 -6.44
C LYS A 108 -40.35 4.07 -7.58
N ILE A 109 -39.94 3.09 -8.39
CA ILE A 109 -40.74 2.57 -9.50
C ILE A 109 -41.48 1.32 -9.02
N GLU A 110 -42.79 1.43 -8.86
CA GLU A 110 -43.64 0.35 -8.33
C GLU A 110 -44.03 -0.69 -9.39
N THR A 111 -43.99 -0.34 -10.68
CA THR A 111 -44.49 -1.19 -11.76
C THR A 111 -43.37 -1.63 -12.69
N ASP A 112 -43.38 -2.90 -13.09
CA ASP A 112 -42.50 -3.40 -14.13
C ASP A 112 -42.82 -2.72 -15.48
N GLY A 113 -41.75 -2.25 -16.14
CA GLY A 113 -41.85 -1.52 -17.40
C GLY A 113 -40.48 -1.21 -17.99
N PRO A 114 -40.44 -0.67 -19.22
CA PRO A 114 -39.19 -0.42 -19.95
C PRO A 114 -38.24 0.55 -19.24
N GLU A 115 -38.76 1.47 -18.42
CA GLU A 115 -37.95 2.36 -17.59
C GLU A 115 -37.21 1.60 -16.47
N ARG A 116 -37.89 0.63 -15.84
CA ARG A 116 -37.31 -0.21 -14.79
C ARG A 116 -36.20 -1.09 -15.35
N GLU A 117 -36.44 -1.74 -16.49
CA GLU A 117 -35.44 -2.57 -17.18
C GLU A 117 -34.19 -1.76 -17.55
N LYS A 118 -34.38 -0.52 -18.03
CA LYS A 118 -33.27 0.38 -18.34
C LYS A 118 -32.43 0.72 -17.11
N LEU A 119 -33.06 1.02 -15.97
CA LEU A 119 -32.34 1.29 -14.72
C LEU A 119 -31.59 0.06 -14.20
N VAL A 120 -32.22 -1.12 -14.25
CA VAL A 120 -31.57 -2.38 -13.86
C VAL A 120 -30.35 -2.64 -14.74
N SER A 121 -30.45 -2.45 -16.05
CA SER A 121 -29.31 -2.57 -16.96
C SER A 121 -28.17 -1.62 -16.58
N GLN A 122 -28.47 -0.35 -16.29
CA GLN A 122 -27.45 0.62 -15.88
C GLN A 122 -26.79 0.26 -14.55
N ILE A 123 -27.55 -0.30 -13.60
CA ILE A 123 -27.02 -0.79 -12.33
C ILE A 123 -26.04 -1.93 -12.59
N LEU A 124 -26.42 -2.92 -13.40
CA LEU A 124 -25.57 -4.06 -13.74
C LEU A 124 -24.27 -3.63 -14.44
N ASP A 125 -24.34 -2.64 -15.34
CA ASP A 125 -23.15 -2.09 -16.01
C ASP A 125 -22.17 -1.47 -15.01
N ILE A 126 -22.66 -0.70 -14.04
CA ILE A 126 -21.82 -0.10 -12.99
C ILE A 126 -21.27 -1.17 -12.05
N GLU A 127 -22.07 -2.16 -11.67
CA GLU A 127 -21.61 -3.26 -10.80
C GLU A 127 -20.50 -4.07 -11.50
N ALA A 128 -20.61 -4.31 -12.81
CA ALA A 128 -19.55 -4.95 -13.60
C ALA A 128 -18.27 -4.11 -13.68
N GLU A 129 -18.38 -2.77 -13.77
CA GLU A 129 -17.21 -1.88 -13.68
C GLU A 129 -16.58 -1.93 -12.28
N PHE A 130 -17.42 -1.91 -11.24
CA PHE A 130 -17.00 -2.01 -9.85
C PHE A 130 -16.22 -3.31 -9.56
N GLU A 131 -16.60 -4.44 -10.18
CA GLU A 131 -15.88 -5.71 -10.03
C GLU A 131 -14.46 -5.69 -10.61
N ARG A 132 -14.25 -4.96 -11.72
CA ARG A 132 -12.93 -4.88 -12.39
C ARG A 132 -12.03 -3.81 -11.78
N TRP A 133 -12.63 -2.80 -11.16
CA TRP A 133 -11.93 -1.64 -10.63
C TRP A 133 -10.79 -1.98 -9.64
N PRO A 134 -10.94 -2.92 -8.68
CA PRO A 134 -9.91 -3.25 -7.69
C PRO A 134 -8.62 -3.75 -8.31
N GLU A 135 -8.69 -4.50 -9.41
CA GLU A 135 -7.50 -4.96 -10.12
C GLU A 135 -6.75 -3.77 -10.76
N SER A 136 -7.49 -2.85 -11.38
CA SER A 136 -6.92 -1.62 -11.95
C SER A 136 -6.30 -0.74 -10.88
N PHE A 137 -6.99 -0.55 -9.75
CA PHE A 137 -6.50 0.23 -8.62
C PHE A 137 -5.23 -0.38 -8.00
N SER A 138 -5.17 -1.71 -7.90
CA SER A 138 -3.99 -2.41 -7.40
C SER A 138 -2.78 -2.21 -8.31
N LYS A 139 -2.98 -2.25 -9.64
CA LYS A 139 -1.91 -2.04 -10.63
C LYS A 139 -1.27 -0.65 -10.52
N ILE A 140 -2.07 0.40 -10.34
CA ILE A 140 -1.54 1.77 -10.18
C ILE A 140 -0.89 2.00 -8.81
N CYS A 141 -1.34 1.31 -7.76
CA CYS A 141 -0.72 1.41 -6.43
C CYS A 141 0.60 0.64 -6.34
N LEU A 142 0.76 -0.42 -7.14
CA LEU A 142 1.89 -1.35 -7.05
C LEU A 142 3.27 -0.66 -7.08
N PRO A 143 3.59 0.27 -8.00
CA PRO A 143 4.91 0.91 -8.04
C PRO A 143 5.28 1.63 -6.73
N TYR A 144 4.28 2.10 -5.97
CA TYR A 144 4.45 2.83 -4.72
C TYR A 144 4.50 1.93 -3.48
N MET A 145 4.08 0.66 -3.62
CA MET A 145 3.89 -0.29 -2.52
C MET A 145 4.77 -1.54 -2.65
N ARG A 146 5.70 -1.59 -3.61
CA ARG A 146 6.65 -2.71 -3.71
C ARG A 146 7.63 -2.70 -2.55
N MET A 147 7.47 -3.66 -1.64
CA MET A 147 8.49 -4.09 -0.71
C MET A 147 8.98 -5.49 -1.10
N ASP A 148 9.88 -5.56 -2.07
CA ASP A 148 10.56 -6.80 -2.47
C ASP A 148 11.77 -7.13 -1.59
N GLN A 149 12.04 -6.31 -0.57
CA GLN A 149 13.13 -6.51 0.37
C GLN A 149 12.92 -7.80 1.17
N LYS A 150 13.62 -8.88 0.75
CA LYS A 150 13.86 -10.04 1.62
C LYS A 150 14.71 -9.58 2.80
N LEU A 151 14.38 -10.04 4.01
CA LEU A 151 15.16 -9.80 5.25
C LEU A 151 16.67 -9.77 4.94
N MET A 152 17.24 -8.56 5.01
CA MET A 152 18.67 -8.37 4.77
C MET A 152 19.42 -8.90 5.99
N ARG A 153 20.18 -9.96 5.77
CA ARG A 153 20.98 -10.64 6.80
C ARG A 153 21.92 -9.66 7.50
N THR A 154 22.04 -9.79 8.81
CA THR A 154 23.02 -9.04 9.58
C THR A 154 24.44 -9.37 9.12
N PRO A 155 25.45 -8.51 9.35
CA PRO A 155 26.85 -8.83 9.02
C PRO A 155 27.30 -10.15 9.66
N ALA A 156 26.87 -10.43 10.89
CA ALA A 156 27.16 -11.69 11.57
C ALA A 156 26.53 -12.90 10.85
N GLU A 157 25.30 -12.79 10.39
CA GLU A 157 24.63 -13.81 9.58
C GLU A 157 25.28 -13.97 8.20
N TRP A 158 25.72 -12.87 7.58
CA TRP A 158 26.48 -12.90 6.33
C TRP A 158 27.82 -13.63 6.49
N PHE A 159 28.57 -13.32 7.56
CA PHE A 159 29.81 -14.03 7.89
C PHE A 159 29.55 -15.49 8.21
N ARG A 160 28.52 -15.81 8.99
CA ARG A 160 28.13 -17.20 9.32
C ARG A 160 27.77 -17.99 8.07
N ASP A 161 27.05 -17.40 7.13
CA ASP A 161 26.70 -18.04 5.86
C ASP A 161 27.88 -18.21 4.92
N LYS A 162 28.77 -17.21 4.85
CA LYS A 162 30.03 -17.34 4.10
C LYS A 162 30.92 -18.42 4.70
N ASN A 163 30.95 -18.54 6.03
CA ASN A 163 31.71 -19.59 6.71
C ASN A 163 31.09 -20.97 6.48
N ARG A 164 29.76 -21.10 6.57
CA ARG A 164 29.02 -22.32 6.24
C ARG A 164 29.22 -22.76 4.79
N LYS A 165 29.22 -21.81 3.84
CA LYS A 165 29.51 -22.07 2.43
C LYS A 165 30.96 -22.48 2.18
N ARG A 166 31.93 -21.98 2.97
CA ARG A 166 33.33 -22.44 2.92
C ARG A 166 33.47 -23.88 3.41
N LEU A 167 32.80 -24.22 4.52
CA LEU A 167 32.83 -25.56 5.11
C LEU A 167 32.17 -26.60 4.20
N SER A 168 31.12 -26.25 3.45
CA SER A 168 30.48 -27.18 2.50
C SER A 168 31.37 -27.60 1.31
N TYR A 169 32.46 -26.88 1.04
CA TYR A 169 33.46 -27.29 0.03
C TYR A 169 34.57 -28.18 0.62
N GLY A 170 34.63 -28.35 1.95
CA GLY A 170 35.58 -29.21 2.64
C GLY A 170 35.11 -30.66 2.85
N ASP A 171 33.82 -30.93 2.60
CA ASP A 171 33.18 -32.24 2.81
C ASP A 171 32.92 -33.01 1.48
N GLN A 172 33.55 -32.61 0.37
CA GLN A 172 33.53 -33.42 -0.86
C GLN A 172 34.76 -34.35 -0.85
N PRO A 173 34.58 -35.69 -0.82
CA PRO A 173 35.66 -36.66 -0.86
C PRO A 173 36.40 -36.70 -2.20
#